data_AF-A0A6P8TVN1-F1
#
_entry.id   AF-A0A6P8TVN1-F1
#
_cell.length_a   1.000
_cell.length_b   1.000
_cell.length_c   1.000
_cell.angle_alpha   90.00
_cell.angle_beta   90.00
_cell.angle_gamma   90.00
#
_symmetry.space_group_name_H-M   'P 1'
#
loop_
_entity.id
_entity.type
_entity.pdbx_description
1 polymer ?
#
loop_
_entity_poly.entity_id
_entity_poly.type
_entity_poly.pdbx_seq_one_letter_code
_entity_poly.pdbx_strand_id
1 'polypeptide(L)'
;MALNGKIAVVTGAAQGIGKAITELLLQNGAEVALLDTNKTKGESLKEALDQLYGEQSTLFLHCNVESEEEIKAAFQKTLAKFGRIDILCNNAGILNEVEWEKTISINLVAVVRCTYLALEHMNKMTGGQGGVIVNMASMAGLSPAKNCPVYTATKHGVVGFTRAMAAASTAAGYGVRFNAVCPGSVQTELLTSLSNKLGQFFQLADEFQKYAEQMCLR
;
A
#
# COMPACT_ATOMS: atom_id res chain seq x y z
N MET A 1 -11.50 -11.91 -17.62
CA MET A 1 -11.03 -10.67 -16.98
C MET A 1 -9.50 -10.63 -17.00
N ALA A 2 -8.86 -9.45 -16.95
CA ALA A 2 -7.42 -9.30 -17.21
C ALA A 2 -6.48 -9.91 -16.15
N LEU A 3 -6.97 -10.17 -14.94
CA LEU A 3 -6.19 -10.68 -13.81
C LEU A 3 -6.69 -12.05 -13.32
N ASN A 4 -7.42 -12.79 -14.15
CA ASN A 4 -7.98 -14.08 -13.77
C ASN A 4 -6.92 -15.04 -13.20
N GLY A 5 -7.15 -15.54 -11.99
CA GLY A 5 -6.24 -16.47 -11.29
C GLY A 5 -4.95 -15.82 -10.77
N LYS A 6 -4.87 -14.49 -10.74
CA LYS A 6 -3.78 -13.76 -10.08
C LYS A 6 -4.08 -13.55 -8.62
N ILE A 7 -3.06 -13.69 -7.78
CA ILE A 7 -3.19 -13.48 -6.34
C ILE A 7 -2.55 -12.15 -5.97
N ALA A 8 -3.33 -11.28 -5.34
CA ALA A 8 -2.89 -9.96 -4.91
C ALA A 8 -2.87 -9.83 -3.39
N VAL A 9 -1.87 -9.13 -2.86
CA VAL A 9 -1.81 -8.68 -1.47
C VAL A 9 -1.94 -7.16 -1.46
N VAL A 10 -2.86 -6.62 -0.67
CA VAL A 10 -3.05 -5.17 -0.53
C VAL A 10 -2.93 -4.79 0.94
N THR A 11 -1.97 -3.92 1.28
CA THR A 11 -1.84 -3.39 2.64
C THR A 11 -2.67 -2.10 2.80
N GLY A 12 -3.25 -1.88 3.97
CA GLY A 12 -4.18 -0.77 4.20
C GLY A 12 -5.46 -0.91 3.37
N ALA A 13 -5.95 -2.15 3.21
CA ALA A 13 -7.01 -2.49 2.26
C ALA A 13 -8.43 -2.13 2.75
N ALA A 14 -8.63 -1.87 4.04
CA ALA A 14 -9.99 -1.79 4.61
C ALA A 14 -10.75 -0.52 4.21
N GLN A 15 -10.06 0.50 3.68
CA GLN A 15 -10.65 1.81 3.38
C GLN A 15 -9.88 2.59 2.31
N GLY A 16 -10.43 3.73 1.90
CA GLY A 16 -9.81 4.67 0.96
C GLY A 16 -9.30 4.02 -0.32
N ILE A 17 -8.08 4.38 -0.72
CA ILE A 17 -7.44 3.88 -1.94
C ILE A 17 -7.23 2.36 -1.89
N GLY A 18 -6.87 1.79 -0.74
CA GLY A 18 -6.65 0.35 -0.60
C GLY A 18 -7.92 -0.48 -0.82
N LYS A 19 -9.06 0.02 -0.35
CA LYS A 19 -10.37 -0.58 -0.65
C LYS A 19 -10.66 -0.52 -2.16
N ALA A 20 -10.49 0.63 -2.79
CA ALA A 20 -10.75 0.79 -4.21
C ALA A 20 -9.82 -0.10 -5.08
N ILE A 21 -8.54 -0.23 -4.70
CA ILE A 21 -7.60 -1.16 -5.33
C ILE A 21 -8.12 -2.60 -5.20
N THR A 22 -8.55 -3.01 -4.01
CA THR A 22 -9.10 -4.35 -3.75
C THR A 22 -10.31 -4.65 -4.62
N GLU A 23 -11.27 -3.73 -4.67
CA GLU A 23 -12.48 -3.83 -5.51
C GLU A 23 -12.10 -3.99 -6.99
N LEU A 24 -11.20 -3.15 -7.51
CA LEU A 24 -10.78 -3.21 -8.91
C LEU A 24 -10.02 -4.50 -9.26
N LEU A 25 -9.21 -5.03 -8.35
CA LEU A 25 -8.51 -6.30 -8.53
C LEU A 25 -9.51 -7.46 -8.67
N LEU A 26 -10.51 -7.52 -7.78
CA LEU A 26 -11.57 -8.53 -7.82
C LEU A 26 -12.46 -8.42 -9.05
N GLN A 27 -12.85 -7.19 -9.44
CA GLN A 27 -13.58 -6.92 -10.68
C GLN A 27 -12.82 -7.42 -11.92
N ASN A 28 -11.50 -7.53 -11.82
CA ASN A 28 -10.64 -8.05 -12.89
C ASN A 28 -10.23 -9.51 -12.69
N GLY A 29 -10.85 -10.23 -11.75
CA GLY A 29 -10.73 -11.68 -11.57
C GLY A 29 -9.52 -12.14 -10.74
N ALA A 30 -8.86 -11.22 -10.03
CA ALA A 30 -7.84 -11.59 -9.05
C ALA A 30 -8.50 -12.06 -7.75
N GLU A 31 -7.79 -12.89 -7.01
CA GLU A 31 -8.09 -13.18 -5.60
C GLU A 31 -7.23 -12.28 -4.73
N VAL A 32 -7.76 -11.77 -3.62
CA VAL A 32 -7.11 -10.69 -2.85
C VAL A 32 -6.99 -11.01 -1.37
N ALA A 33 -5.77 -10.91 -0.84
CA ALA A 33 -5.50 -10.82 0.59
C ALA A 33 -5.51 -9.35 1.04
N LEU A 34 -6.46 -9.01 1.91
CA LEU A 34 -6.65 -7.70 2.52
C LEU A 34 -5.92 -7.65 3.86
N LEU A 35 -4.85 -6.86 3.94
CA LEU A 35 -4.10 -6.62 5.18
C LEU A 35 -4.44 -5.25 5.73
N ASP A 36 -4.94 -5.19 6.96
CA ASP A 36 -5.24 -3.92 7.63
C ASP A 36 -5.24 -4.07 9.15
N THR A 37 -5.02 -2.97 9.88
CA THR A 37 -5.18 -2.93 11.34
C THR A 37 -6.64 -2.75 11.76
N ASN A 38 -7.50 -2.20 10.89
CA ASN A 38 -8.91 -2.00 11.21
C ASN A 38 -9.70 -3.29 10.96
N LYS A 39 -9.76 -4.14 12.00
CA LYS A 39 -10.46 -5.42 11.96
C LYS A 39 -11.91 -5.29 11.50
N THR A 40 -12.67 -4.39 12.11
CA THR A 40 -14.10 -4.23 11.80
C THR A 40 -14.34 -3.81 10.36
N LYS A 41 -13.65 -2.78 9.86
CA LYS A 41 -13.80 -2.36 8.46
C LYS A 41 -13.31 -3.45 7.49
N GLY A 42 -12.22 -4.13 7.83
CA GLY A 42 -11.64 -5.19 7.01
C GLY A 42 -12.56 -6.41 6.87
N GLU A 43 -13.14 -6.88 7.98
CA GLU A 43 -14.10 -7.99 7.99
C GLU A 43 -15.38 -7.62 7.23
N SER A 44 -15.95 -6.43 7.47
CA SER A 44 -17.13 -5.97 6.73
C SER A 44 -16.88 -5.82 5.23
N LEU A 45 -15.69 -5.33 4.84
CA LEU A 45 -15.32 -5.24 3.42
C LEU A 45 -15.18 -6.63 2.80
N LYS A 46 -14.53 -7.56 3.50
CA LYS A 46 -14.40 -8.96 3.06
C LYS A 46 -15.76 -9.59 2.80
N GLU A 47 -16.68 -9.50 3.76
CA GLU A 47 -18.04 -10.05 3.65
C GLU A 47 -18.79 -9.47 2.44
N ALA A 48 -18.73 -8.15 2.24
CA ALA A 48 -19.37 -7.49 1.11
C ALA A 48 -18.79 -7.94 -0.24
N LEU A 49 -17.46 -8.12 -0.32
CA LEU A 49 -16.78 -8.54 -1.54
C LEU A 49 -17.04 -10.02 -1.86
N ASP A 50 -17.07 -10.88 -0.85
CA ASP A 50 -17.37 -12.29 -1.02
C ASP A 50 -18.80 -12.55 -1.51
N GLN A 51 -19.77 -11.73 -1.10
CA GLN A 51 -21.13 -11.77 -1.64
C GLN A 51 -21.18 -11.46 -3.14
N LEU A 52 -20.26 -10.63 -3.63
CA LEU A 52 -20.21 -10.19 -5.03
C LEU A 52 -19.35 -11.11 -5.92
N TYR A 53 -18.25 -11.63 -5.39
CA TYR A 53 -17.22 -12.32 -6.17
C TYR A 53 -16.94 -13.77 -5.70
N GLY A 54 -17.63 -14.25 -4.66
CA GLY A 54 -17.52 -15.60 -4.11
C GLY A 54 -16.67 -15.68 -2.83
N GLU A 55 -17.07 -16.55 -1.90
CA GLU A 55 -16.50 -16.68 -0.54
C GLU A 55 -15.00 -16.98 -0.47
N GLN A 56 -14.42 -17.45 -1.57
CA GLN A 56 -13.03 -17.87 -1.64
C GLN A 56 -12.12 -16.83 -2.31
N SER A 57 -12.71 -15.75 -2.85
CA SER A 57 -12.00 -14.73 -3.63
C SER A 57 -11.24 -13.75 -2.75
N THR A 58 -11.53 -13.69 -1.44
CA THR A 58 -10.84 -12.79 -0.51
C THR A 58 -10.37 -13.46 0.78
N LEU A 59 -9.29 -12.91 1.36
CA LEU A 59 -8.78 -13.26 2.67
C LEU A 59 -8.47 -11.99 3.45
N PHE A 60 -9.21 -11.72 4.54
CA PHE A 60 -8.84 -10.64 5.46
C PHE A 60 -7.87 -11.13 6.53
N LEU A 61 -6.82 -10.36 6.78
CA LEU A 61 -5.85 -10.61 7.82
C LEU A 61 -5.60 -9.30 8.58
N HIS A 62 -5.87 -9.32 9.89
CA HIS A 62 -5.37 -8.26 10.75
C HIS A 62 -3.84 -8.24 10.68
N CYS A 63 -3.25 -7.12 10.30
CA CYS A 63 -1.81 -6.97 10.16
C CYS A 63 -1.39 -5.52 10.41
N ASN A 64 -0.63 -5.31 11.49
CA ASN A 64 0.16 -4.11 11.66
C ASN A 64 1.46 -4.21 10.85
N VAL A 65 1.58 -3.40 9.81
CA VAL A 65 2.75 -3.41 8.92
C VAL A 65 4.04 -2.87 9.57
N GLU A 66 3.96 -2.34 10.79
CA GLU A 66 5.15 -2.04 11.60
C GLU A 66 5.78 -3.30 12.20
N SER A 67 4.98 -4.37 12.38
CA SER A 67 5.42 -5.65 12.93
C SER A 67 5.88 -6.59 11.81
N GLU A 68 7.17 -6.88 11.80
CA GLU A 68 7.75 -7.84 10.85
C GLU A 68 7.15 -9.25 11.02
N GLU A 69 6.85 -9.63 12.25
CA GLU A 69 6.23 -10.93 12.56
C GLU A 69 4.82 -11.02 11.99
N GLU A 70 4.00 -9.97 12.14
CA GLU A 70 2.65 -9.94 11.58
C GLU A 70 2.67 -9.94 10.05
N ILE A 71 3.60 -9.21 9.42
CA ILE A 71 3.78 -9.23 7.97
C ILE A 71 4.11 -10.66 7.49
N LYS A 72 5.09 -11.30 8.13
CA LYS A 72 5.50 -12.68 7.80
C LYS A 72 4.33 -13.66 7.95
N ALA A 73 3.62 -13.59 9.07
CA ALA A 73 2.44 -14.42 9.32
C ALA A 73 1.34 -14.18 8.27
N ALA A 74 1.12 -12.94 7.85
CA ALA A 74 0.10 -12.61 6.87
C ALA A 74 0.44 -13.15 5.46
N PHE A 75 1.70 -13.03 5.04
CA PHE A 75 2.19 -13.60 3.79
C PHE A 75 2.11 -15.13 3.79
N GLN A 76 2.51 -15.77 4.89
CA GLN A 76 2.38 -17.23 5.04
C GLN A 76 0.93 -17.70 4.93
N LYS A 77 -0.01 -17.01 5.59
CA LYS A 77 -1.44 -17.33 5.48
C LYS A 77 -1.99 -17.12 4.07
N THR A 78 -1.53 -16.06 3.39
CA THR A 78 -1.87 -15.80 1.99
C THR A 78 -1.39 -16.94 1.09
N LEU A 79 -0.14 -17.37 1.25
CA LEU A 79 0.42 -18.49 0.49
C LEU A 79 -0.27 -19.81 0.82
N ALA A 80 -0.59 -20.07 2.08
CA ALA A 80 -1.34 -21.27 2.47
C ALA A 80 -2.75 -21.31 1.86
N LYS A 81 -3.38 -20.13 1.71
CA LYS A 81 -4.73 -20.01 1.15
C LYS A 81 -4.75 -20.10 -0.38
N PHE A 82 -3.85 -19.39 -1.05
CA PHE A 82 -3.89 -19.14 -2.49
C PHE A 82 -2.73 -19.78 -3.28
N GLY A 83 -1.71 -20.30 -2.59
CA GLY A 83 -0.57 -21.01 -3.18
C GLY A 83 0.53 -20.14 -3.79
N ARG A 84 0.28 -18.85 -4.04
CA ARG A 84 1.23 -17.91 -4.67
C ARG A 84 0.91 -16.46 -4.34
N ILE A 85 1.80 -15.56 -4.75
CA ILE A 85 1.56 -14.11 -4.78
C ILE A 85 2.06 -13.58 -6.12
N ASP A 86 1.21 -12.90 -6.88
CA ASP A 86 1.55 -12.30 -8.17
C ASP A 86 1.65 -10.77 -8.11
N ILE A 87 0.87 -10.16 -7.23
CA ILE A 87 0.73 -8.70 -7.13
C ILE A 87 0.87 -8.30 -5.66
N LEU A 88 1.73 -7.33 -5.37
CA LEU A 88 1.76 -6.65 -4.09
C LEU A 88 1.44 -5.17 -4.30
N CYS A 89 0.45 -4.67 -3.58
CA CYS A 89 0.13 -3.26 -3.47
C CYS A 89 0.48 -2.77 -2.06
N ASN A 90 1.65 -2.16 -1.92
CA ASN A 90 2.06 -1.49 -0.68
C ASN A 90 1.33 -0.15 -0.58
N ASN A 91 0.15 -0.15 0.03
CA ASN A 91 -0.73 1.01 0.12
C ASN A 91 -0.88 1.59 1.54
N ALA A 92 -0.67 0.78 2.59
CA ALA A 92 -0.73 1.26 3.97
C ALA A 92 0.14 2.52 4.17
N GLY A 93 -0.44 3.54 4.78
CA GLY A 93 0.23 4.82 4.98
C GLY A 93 -0.52 5.74 5.93
N ILE A 94 0.24 6.56 6.64
CA ILE A 94 -0.27 7.60 7.52
C ILE A 94 0.38 8.95 7.21
N LEU A 95 -0.22 10.01 7.72
CA LEU A 95 0.38 11.34 7.75
C LEU A 95 0.30 11.81 9.19
N ASN A 96 1.45 11.81 9.88
CA ASN A 96 1.58 12.27 11.25
C ASN A 96 2.98 12.85 11.47
N GLU A 97 3.07 14.18 11.52
CA GLU A 97 4.31 14.91 11.81
C GLU A 97 4.56 15.06 13.32
N VAL A 98 3.59 14.68 14.17
CA VAL A 98 3.77 14.59 15.63
C VAL A 98 4.47 13.29 15.99
N GLU A 99 3.90 12.15 15.57
CA GLU A 99 4.51 10.81 15.72
C GLU A 99 5.25 10.44 14.43
N TRP A 100 6.29 11.21 14.11
CA TRP A 100 6.95 11.16 12.81
C TRP A 100 7.74 9.85 12.59
N GLU A 101 8.26 9.24 13.66
CA GLU A 101 8.92 7.92 13.60
C GLU A 101 7.95 6.86 13.08
N LYS A 102 6.70 6.92 13.53
CA LYS A 102 5.62 6.03 13.07
C LYS A 102 5.31 6.25 11.60
N THR A 103 5.34 7.51 11.15
CA THR A 103 5.20 7.85 9.72
C THR A 103 6.32 7.21 8.89
N ILE A 104 7.57 7.23 9.36
CA ILE A 104 8.69 6.56 8.67
C ILE A 104 8.52 5.04 8.69
N SER A 105 8.18 4.48 9.85
CA SER A 105 7.95 3.05 10.06
C SER A 105 6.91 2.49 9.08
N ILE A 106 5.74 3.12 9.00
CA ILE A 106 4.64 2.67 8.14
C ILE A 106 4.88 3.03 6.67
N ASN A 107 5.24 4.28 6.36
CA ASN A 107 5.23 4.75 4.97
C ASN A 107 6.45 4.31 4.17
N LEU A 108 7.56 3.96 4.83
CA LEU A 108 8.81 3.61 4.16
C LEU A 108 9.34 2.25 4.60
N VAL A 109 9.54 2.03 5.90
CA VAL A 109 10.15 0.77 6.39
C VAL A 109 9.25 -0.42 6.04
N ALA A 110 7.94 -0.31 6.26
CA ALA A 110 7.01 -1.37 5.91
C ALA A 110 6.96 -1.64 4.40
N VAL A 111 7.06 -0.61 3.56
CA VAL A 111 7.13 -0.78 2.10
C VAL A 111 8.35 -1.62 1.72
N VAL A 112 9.51 -1.34 2.31
CA VAL A 112 10.74 -2.12 2.08
C VAL A 112 10.56 -3.56 2.54
N ARG A 113 10.07 -3.77 3.77
CA ARG A 113 9.84 -5.11 4.35
C ARG A 113 8.91 -5.97 3.50
N CYS A 114 7.72 -5.46 3.20
CA CYS A 114 6.73 -6.18 2.37
C CYS A 114 7.28 -6.44 0.96
N THR A 115 8.02 -5.49 0.38
CA THR A 115 8.64 -5.66 -0.93
C THR A 115 9.67 -6.78 -0.96
N TYR A 116 10.56 -6.83 0.03
CA TYR A 116 11.56 -7.88 0.13
C TYR A 116 10.93 -9.25 0.39
N LEU A 117 9.95 -9.33 1.29
CA LEU A 117 9.23 -10.58 1.54
C LEU A 117 8.45 -11.07 0.30
N ALA A 118 7.78 -10.17 -0.43
CA ALA A 118 7.17 -10.54 -1.70
C ALA A 118 8.19 -11.04 -2.72
N LEU A 119 9.36 -10.39 -2.78
CA LEU A 119 10.42 -10.79 -3.69
C LEU A 119 10.94 -12.21 -3.40
N GLU A 120 11.05 -12.62 -2.14
CA GLU A 120 11.42 -14.01 -1.77
C GLU A 120 10.50 -15.06 -2.43
N HIS A 121 9.21 -14.74 -2.59
CA HIS A 121 8.21 -15.64 -3.18
C HIS A 121 8.00 -15.43 -4.69
N MET A 122 8.23 -14.22 -5.19
CA MET A 122 8.01 -13.88 -6.60
C MET A 122 9.24 -14.09 -7.49
N ASN A 123 10.45 -14.04 -6.93
CA ASN A 123 11.69 -14.03 -7.71
C ASN A 123 11.89 -15.32 -8.52
N LYS A 124 11.98 -15.19 -9.85
CA LYS A 124 12.19 -16.34 -10.76
C LYS A 124 13.53 -17.05 -10.55
N MET A 125 14.54 -16.34 -10.04
CA MET A 125 15.86 -16.92 -9.75
C MET A 125 15.82 -17.88 -8.56
N THR A 126 14.79 -17.80 -7.72
CA THR A 126 14.60 -18.66 -6.53
C THR A 126 13.35 -19.53 -6.64
N GLY A 127 12.83 -19.75 -7.86
CA GLY A 127 11.69 -20.63 -8.13
C GLY A 127 10.32 -19.96 -8.11
N GLY A 128 10.24 -18.64 -7.92
CA GLY A 128 9.02 -17.87 -8.10
C GLY A 128 8.61 -17.74 -9.57
N GLN A 129 7.45 -17.11 -9.81
CA GLN A 129 6.88 -16.98 -11.16
C GLN A 129 6.96 -15.56 -11.74
N GLY A 130 7.68 -14.67 -11.07
CA GLY A 130 7.64 -13.24 -11.32
C GLY A 130 6.37 -12.60 -10.76
N GLY A 131 6.21 -11.30 -10.99
CA GLY A 131 5.07 -10.57 -10.45
C GLY A 131 5.18 -9.06 -10.66
N VAL A 132 4.32 -8.33 -9.95
CA VAL A 132 4.29 -6.88 -9.97
C VAL A 132 4.16 -6.35 -8.55
N ILE A 133 5.03 -5.42 -8.19
CA ILE A 133 4.98 -4.69 -6.93
C ILE A 133 4.67 -3.22 -7.24
N VAL A 134 3.59 -2.72 -6.66
CA VAL A 134 3.12 -1.34 -6.79
C VAL A 134 3.20 -0.68 -5.43
N ASN A 135 4.00 0.39 -5.33
CA ASN A 135 4.20 1.13 -4.10
C ASN A 135 3.42 2.45 -4.13
N MET A 136 2.66 2.72 -3.09
CA MET A 136 1.90 3.96 -2.96
C MET A 136 2.80 5.09 -2.47
N ALA A 137 3.22 5.95 -3.39
CA ALA A 137 3.95 7.17 -3.11
C ALA A 137 2.96 8.34 -2.92
N SER A 138 3.28 9.51 -3.47
CA SER A 138 2.45 10.73 -3.49
C SER A 138 3.11 11.73 -4.43
N MET A 139 2.39 12.75 -4.88
CA MET A 139 3.03 13.97 -5.42
C MET A 139 4.06 14.57 -4.45
N ALA A 140 3.87 14.39 -3.13
CA ALA A 140 4.87 14.73 -2.12
C ALA A 140 6.18 13.91 -2.23
N GLY A 141 6.21 12.86 -3.05
CA GLY A 141 7.42 12.09 -3.38
C GLY A 141 8.20 12.63 -4.58
N LEU A 142 7.66 13.65 -5.27
CA LEU A 142 8.27 14.31 -6.43
C LEU A 142 8.48 15.81 -6.21
N SER A 143 7.81 16.39 -5.22
CA SER A 143 7.87 17.80 -4.89
C SER A 143 7.59 17.98 -3.39
N PRO A 144 8.11 19.05 -2.75
CA PRO A 144 7.96 19.23 -1.31
C PRO A 144 6.52 19.59 -0.91
N ALA A 145 5.98 18.90 0.09
CA ALA A 145 4.82 19.38 0.85
C ALA A 145 5.31 20.12 2.11
N LYS A 146 5.26 21.45 2.08
CA LYS A 146 5.89 22.34 3.08
C LYS A 146 5.42 22.08 4.51
N ASN A 147 4.18 21.65 4.69
CA ASN A 147 3.57 21.39 5.98
C ASN A 147 3.76 19.93 6.46
N CYS A 148 4.30 19.05 5.62
CA CYS A 148 4.48 17.63 5.94
C CYS A 148 5.87 17.14 5.49
N PRO A 149 6.98 17.64 6.09
CA PRO A 149 8.32 17.30 5.64
C PRO A 149 8.69 15.84 5.86
N VAL A 150 8.28 15.20 6.98
CA VAL A 150 8.59 13.78 7.18
C VAL A 150 7.78 12.93 6.21
N TYR A 151 6.49 13.20 6.04
CA TYR A 151 5.69 12.54 5.01
C TYR A 151 6.35 12.70 3.62
N THR A 152 6.76 13.91 3.25
CA THR A 152 7.50 14.20 1.99
C THR A 152 8.74 13.33 1.87
N ALA A 153 9.55 13.24 2.93
CA ALA A 153 10.77 12.42 2.94
C ALA A 153 10.45 10.93 2.73
N THR A 154 9.43 10.40 3.42
CA THR A 154 9.01 9.00 3.23
C THR A 154 8.58 8.72 1.79
N LYS A 155 7.82 9.64 1.17
CA LYS A 155 7.31 9.45 -0.20
C LYS A 155 8.41 9.62 -1.26
N HIS A 156 9.40 10.48 -1.04
CA HIS A 156 10.62 10.50 -1.86
C HIS A 156 11.40 9.19 -1.72
N GLY A 157 11.53 8.67 -0.50
CA GLY A 157 12.14 7.37 -0.23
C GLY A 157 11.46 6.23 -0.99
N VAL A 158 10.13 6.20 -1.01
CA VAL A 158 9.36 5.20 -1.78
C VAL A 158 9.63 5.31 -3.28
N VAL A 159 9.67 6.52 -3.85
CA VAL A 159 9.98 6.72 -5.28
C VAL A 159 11.40 6.24 -5.60
N GLY A 160 12.39 6.65 -4.80
CA GLY A 160 13.78 6.26 -4.96
C GLY A 160 13.97 4.75 -4.85
N PHE A 161 13.41 4.13 -3.80
CA PHE A 161 13.45 2.69 -3.57
C PHE A 161 12.82 1.92 -4.73
N THR A 162 11.64 2.34 -5.20
CA THR A 162 10.95 1.67 -6.31
C THR A 162 11.80 1.69 -7.59
N ARG A 163 12.39 2.84 -7.93
CA ARG A 163 13.25 2.97 -9.12
C ARG A 163 14.50 2.09 -9.01
N ALA A 164 15.13 2.05 -7.83
CA ALA A 164 16.28 1.19 -7.58
C ALA A 164 15.92 -0.30 -7.71
N MET A 165 14.80 -0.74 -7.13
CA MET A 165 14.32 -2.12 -7.24
C MET A 165 13.97 -2.51 -8.69
N ALA A 166 13.39 -1.61 -9.47
CA ALA A 166 13.12 -1.85 -10.89
C ALA A 166 14.42 -2.09 -11.69
N ALA A 167 15.44 -1.26 -11.45
CA ALA A 167 16.76 -1.41 -12.09
C ALA A 167 17.45 -2.71 -11.65
N ALA A 168 17.45 -3.00 -10.34
CA ALA A 168 18.02 -4.24 -9.79
C ALA A 168 17.33 -5.49 -10.37
N SER A 169 15.99 -5.48 -10.45
CA SER A 169 15.21 -6.58 -11.01
C SER A 169 15.55 -6.86 -12.47
N THR A 170 15.73 -5.80 -13.26
CA THR A 170 16.11 -5.92 -14.68
C THR A 170 17.51 -6.49 -14.81
N ALA A 171 18.47 -6.01 -14.02
CA ALA A 171 19.86 -6.44 -14.08
C ALA A 171 20.05 -7.89 -13.57
N ALA A 172 19.34 -8.28 -12.52
CA ALA A 172 19.47 -9.59 -11.87
C ALA A 172 18.51 -10.65 -12.43
N GLY A 173 17.53 -10.27 -13.25
CA GLY A 173 16.58 -11.20 -13.85
C GLY A 173 15.50 -11.71 -12.90
N TYR A 174 15.09 -10.95 -11.88
CA TYR A 174 14.09 -11.41 -10.89
C TYR A 174 12.72 -11.72 -11.50
N GLY A 175 12.41 -11.14 -12.68
CA GLY A 175 11.11 -11.30 -13.32
C GLY A 175 9.97 -10.58 -12.61
N VAL A 176 10.29 -9.62 -11.72
CA VAL A 176 9.33 -8.81 -10.97
C VAL A 176 9.39 -7.36 -11.44
N ARG A 177 8.24 -6.75 -11.76
CA ARG A 177 8.16 -5.34 -12.12
C ARG A 177 7.88 -4.50 -10.88
N PHE A 178 8.52 -3.34 -10.76
CA PHE A 178 8.33 -2.41 -9.64
C PHE A 178 7.85 -1.07 -10.18
N ASN A 179 6.74 -0.55 -9.65
CA ASN A 179 6.18 0.75 -10.05
C ASN A 179 5.69 1.51 -8.82
N ALA A 180 5.68 2.84 -8.91
CA ALA A 180 5.13 3.70 -7.88
C ALA A 180 3.98 4.52 -8.46
N VAL A 181 2.90 4.66 -7.70
CA VAL A 181 1.81 5.59 -8.01
C VAL A 181 1.96 6.80 -7.11
N CYS A 182 1.86 8.00 -7.69
CA CYS A 182 2.03 9.26 -6.96
C CYS A 182 0.73 10.08 -7.02
N PRO A 183 -0.31 9.78 -6.22
CA PRO A 183 -1.54 10.54 -6.25
C PRO A 183 -1.33 11.99 -5.79
N GLY A 184 -2.16 12.89 -6.32
CA GLY A 184 -2.42 14.20 -5.70
C GLY A 184 -3.34 14.06 -4.49
N SER A 185 -4.16 15.08 -4.22
CA SER A 185 -5.15 15.02 -3.14
C SER A 185 -6.26 14.02 -3.48
N VAL A 186 -6.51 13.06 -2.58
CA VAL A 186 -7.59 12.09 -2.69
C VAL A 186 -8.42 12.14 -1.41
N GLN A 187 -9.74 12.26 -1.55
CA GLN A 187 -10.66 12.28 -0.42
C GLN A 187 -10.65 10.92 0.31
N THR A 188 -9.86 10.84 1.37
CA THR A 188 -9.67 9.65 2.21
C THR A 188 -9.54 10.08 3.67
N GLU A 189 -9.68 9.14 4.60
CA GLU A 189 -9.52 9.40 6.04
C GLU A 189 -8.13 9.92 6.43
N LEU A 190 -7.12 9.73 5.56
CA LEU A 190 -5.79 10.31 5.72
C LEU A 190 -5.87 11.84 5.87
N LEU A 191 -6.73 12.49 5.10
CA LEU A 191 -6.85 13.96 5.08
C LEU A 191 -7.81 14.48 6.16
N THR A 192 -8.80 13.69 6.60
CA THR A 192 -9.83 14.11 7.56
C THR A 192 -9.27 14.45 8.96
N SER A 193 -8.07 13.98 9.30
CA SER A 193 -7.46 14.18 10.62
C SER A 193 -6.17 15.02 10.60
N LEU A 194 -5.93 15.74 9.51
CA LEU A 194 -4.65 16.37 9.24
C LEU A 194 -4.29 17.50 10.20
N SER A 195 -5.23 18.39 10.53
CA SER A 195 -4.97 19.61 11.31
C SER A 195 -4.27 19.33 12.65
N ASN A 196 -4.68 18.26 13.34
CA ASN A 196 -4.10 17.84 14.62
C ASN A 196 -2.78 17.05 14.49
N LYS A 197 -2.37 16.72 13.26
CA LYS A 197 -1.24 15.84 12.96
C LYS A 197 -0.05 16.57 12.35
N LEU A 198 -0.12 17.89 12.16
CA LEU A 198 0.96 18.69 11.58
C LEU A 198 2.05 19.09 12.59
N GLY A 199 1.82 18.89 13.89
CA GLY A 199 2.79 19.20 14.93
C GLY A 199 3.32 20.64 14.84
N GLN A 200 4.64 20.80 14.69
CA GLN A 200 5.30 22.11 14.60
C GLN A 200 4.89 22.90 13.34
N PHE A 201 4.27 22.25 12.35
CA PHE A 201 3.84 22.87 11.09
C PHE A 201 2.36 23.26 11.08
N PHE A 202 1.67 23.24 12.23
CA PHE A 202 0.23 23.54 12.31
C PHE A 202 -0.14 24.91 11.74
N GLN A 203 0.77 25.90 11.79
CA GLN A 203 0.56 27.24 11.24
C GLN A 203 0.35 27.22 9.72
N LEU A 204 0.74 26.14 9.04
CA LEU A 204 0.58 25.93 7.61
C LEU A 204 -0.67 25.10 7.27
N ALA A 205 -1.53 24.79 8.25
CA ALA A 205 -2.74 23.98 8.04
C ALA A 205 -3.71 24.60 7.03
N ASP A 206 -3.92 25.92 7.10
CA ASP A 206 -4.86 26.65 6.25
C ASP A 206 -4.42 26.66 4.78
N GLU A 207 -3.12 26.70 4.51
CA GLU A 207 -2.57 26.61 3.15
C GLU A 207 -2.85 25.23 2.55
N PHE A 208 -2.69 24.18 3.35
CA PHE A 208 -2.94 22.82 2.88
C PHE A 208 -4.43 22.58 2.61
N GLN A 209 -5.32 23.08 3.47
CA GLN A 209 -6.75 22.90 3.29
C GLN A 209 -7.23 23.59 2.01
N LYS A 210 -6.78 24.82 1.75
CA LYS A 210 -7.04 25.52 0.48
C LYS A 210 -6.49 24.76 -0.72
N TYR A 211 -5.30 24.18 -0.62
CA TYR A 211 -4.70 23.40 -1.70
C TYR A 211 -5.44 22.08 -1.97
N ALA A 212 -5.85 21.37 -0.91
CA ALA A 212 -6.61 20.13 -1.01
C ALA A 212 -7.99 20.36 -1.64
N GLU A 213 -8.68 21.44 -1.28
CA GLU A 213 -9.97 21.82 -1.85
C GLU A 213 -9.87 22.19 -3.34
N GLN A 214 -8.75 22.77 -3.78
CA GLN A 214 -8.53 23.13 -5.19
C GLN A 214 -8.14 21.93 -6.07
N MET A 215 -7.54 20.88 -5.50
CA MET A 215 -6.99 19.75 -6.26
C MET A 215 -7.72 18.42 -6.09
N CYS A 216 -8.61 18.28 -5.11
CA CYS A 216 -9.47 17.10 -5.03
C CYS A 216 -10.44 17.08 -6.24
N LEU A 217 -10.13 16.23 -7.22
CA LEU A 217 -11.10 15.85 -8.24
C LEU A 217 -12.27 15.17 -7.53
N ARG A 218 -13.47 15.75 -7.67
CA ARG A 218 -14.74 15.14 -7.24
C ARG A 218 -15.08 13.93 -8.10
#